data_AF-A0A1G0DSC2-F1
#
_entry.id   AF-A0A1G0DSC2-F1
#
_cell.length_a   1.000
_cell.length_b   1.000
_cell.length_c   1.000
_cell.angle_alpha   90.00
_cell.angle_beta   90.00
_cell.angle_gamma   90.00
#
_symmetry.space_group_name_H-M   'P 1'
#
loop_
_entity.id
_entity.type
_entity.pdbx_description
1 polymer ?
#
loop_
_entity_poly.entity_id
_entity_poly.type
_entity_poly.pdbx_seq_one_letter_code
_entity_poly.pdbx_strand_id
1 'polypeptide(L)'
;MPKHKVFVTRLIPAAGLDKVRAYCDADVWTGPLPPSADVLRQKVADCEGLLSLLTERIDGALLDAAPRLRVVSNYAVGFNNVDVPAATERGIAVGNTPGVLTDATADMAFALLIASGGLAVFAAVNQLGGSGFLAIYLAGVVVGNRHTRATSHVLRVMDGIAWLAQAGMFLMLGLLVTPSHLVEHFWEALAVALFLTFVARPLVVAATLKPMRFPNREIAYISWVGLRGAVPIVLAVFPVMAGIPDSRLLFDVTFVVVLFSLLVQGSTVPWAARRLRVEVPKSAEPIELKEVWIGRETVLALVAFRVEPQSLAIGMLPGSLTDLRDRSVRCAALVRHHRPLLEPGTTALEAGDTVWLLSSPDQVEHLAPLFGRQEQSGHLAVHNFFGEFVLDADSSAAALAATYDVELNADELSSTIGELLGKRLGHRPVVGDRVGLGSLQLTVRAVAGNQVSSVGLKMSKSL
;
A
#
# COMPACT_ATOMS: atom_id res chain seq x y z
N MET A 1 -9.53 -32.44 -40.13
CA MET A 1 -9.84 -33.55 -39.21
C MET A 1 -11.04 -33.17 -38.36
N PRO A 2 -11.96 -34.10 -38.04
CA PRO A 2 -13.04 -33.83 -37.09
C PRO A 2 -12.44 -33.43 -35.74
N LYS A 3 -12.99 -32.38 -35.11
CA LYS A 3 -12.54 -31.92 -33.78
C LYS A 3 -13.06 -32.87 -32.70
N HIS A 4 -12.25 -33.15 -31.68
CA HIS A 4 -12.65 -33.95 -30.53
C HIS A 4 -13.71 -33.22 -29.71
N LYS A 5 -14.77 -33.92 -29.29
CA LYS A 5 -15.81 -33.36 -28.42
C LYS A 5 -15.33 -33.26 -26.98
N VAL A 6 -15.44 -32.08 -26.38
CA VAL A 6 -15.07 -31.81 -24.99
C VAL A 6 -16.23 -31.17 -24.26
N PHE A 7 -16.57 -31.68 -23.08
CA PHE A 7 -17.51 -31.02 -22.19
C PHE A 7 -16.76 -30.20 -21.14
N VAL A 8 -17.14 -28.93 -20.98
CA VAL A 8 -16.60 -28.00 -19.97
C VAL A 8 -17.70 -27.72 -18.96
N THR A 9 -17.51 -28.14 -17.72
CA THR A 9 -18.56 -28.15 -16.67
C THR A 9 -18.87 -26.76 -16.11
N ARG A 10 -18.04 -25.75 -16.42
CA ARG A 10 -18.21 -24.37 -15.96
C ARG A 10 -17.60 -23.38 -16.94
N LEU A 11 -18.06 -22.13 -16.88
CA LEU A 11 -17.37 -21.02 -17.53
C LEU A 11 -16.03 -20.75 -16.82
N ILE A 12 -14.92 -20.96 -17.53
CA ILE A 12 -13.55 -20.62 -17.09
C ILE A 12 -13.06 -19.35 -17.79
N PRO A 13 -11.95 -18.71 -17.35
CA PRO A 13 -11.41 -17.53 -18.02
C PRO A 13 -11.19 -17.74 -19.52
N ALA A 14 -11.48 -16.70 -20.32
CA ALA A 14 -11.47 -16.75 -21.78
C ALA A 14 -10.15 -17.32 -22.35
N ALA A 15 -9.00 -16.91 -21.79
CA ALA A 15 -7.69 -17.40 -22.22
C ALA A 15 -7.52 -18.93 -22.17
N GLY A 16 -8.20 -19.61 -21.24
CA GLY A 16 -8.24 -21.07 -21.17
C GLY A 16 -9.26 -21.65 -22.15
N LEU A 17 -10.46 -21.07 -22.18
CA LEU A 17 -11.57 -21.56 -23.00
C LEU A 17 -11.29 -21.43 -24.52
N ASP A 18 -10.63 -20.35 -24.93
CA ASP A 18 -10.26 -20.09 -26.32
C ASP A 18 -9.26 -21.13 -26.84
N LYS A 19 -8.35 -21.60 -25.98
CA LYS A 19 -7.44 -22.71 -26.30
C LYS A 19 -8.23 -24.00 -26.54
N VAL A 20 -9.21 -24.30 -25.70
CA VAL A 20 -10.05 -25.50 -25.88
C VAL A 20 -10.84 -25.40 -27.19
N ARG A 21 -11.49 -24.27 -27.47
CA ARG A 21 -12.29 -24.04 -28.70
C ARG A 21 -11.45 -24.04 -29.99
N ALA A 22 -10.17 -23.65 -29.90
CA ALA A 22 -9.27 -23.69 -31.04
C ALA A 22 -9.08 -25.13 -31.56
N TYR A 23 -8.87 -26.10 -30.66
CA TYR A 23 -8.52 -27.48 -31.01
C TYR A 23 -9.67 -28.49 -30.89
N CYS A 24 -10.69 -28.21 -30.09
CA CYS A 24 -11.80 -29.11 -29.76
C CYS A 24 -13.16 -28.49 -30.12
N ASP A 25 -14.17 -29.35 -30.24
CA ASP A 25 -15.58 -28.95 -30.25
C ASP A 25 -16.07 -28.94 -28.80
N ALA A 26 -16.20 -27.75 -28.21
CA ALA A 26 -16.40 -27.57 -26.77
C ALA A 26 -17.87 -27.23 -26.44
N ASP A 27 -18.56 -28.14 -25.76
CA ASP A 27 -19.85 -27.87 -25.13
C ASP A 27 -19.60 -27.31 -23.73
N VAL A 28 -20.04 -26.08 -23.46
CA VAL A 28 -19.74 -25.35 -22.23
C VAL A 28 -21.01 -25.16 -21.43
N TRP A 29 -21.01 -25.63 -20.20
CA TRP A 29 -22.10 -25.40 -19.26
C TRP A 29 -22.12 -23.93 -18.79
N THR A 30 -23.21 -23.22 -19.11
CA THR A 30 -23.41 -21.80 -18.75
C THR A 30 -24.39 -21.60 -17.59
N GLY A 31 -24.83 -22.68 -16.94
CA GLY A 31 -25.72 -22.60 -15.78
C GLY A 31 -25.04 -21.93 -14.58
N PRO A 32 -25.80 -21.23 -13.71
CA PRO A 32 -25.24 -20.58 -12.52
C PRO A 32 -24.71 -21.60 -11.49
N LEU A 33 -25.36 -22.76 -11.42
CA LEU A 33 -24.98 -23.89 -10.57
C LEU A 33 -24.23 -24.96 -11.39
N PRO A 34 -23.41 -25.80 -10.73
CA PRO A 34 -22.79 -26.94 -11.41
C PRO A 34 -23.84 -27.85 -12.05
N PRO A 35 -23.51 -28.56 -13.16
CA PRO A 35 -24.43 -29.53 -13.76
C PRO A 35 -24.78 -30.62 -12.74
N SER A 36 -26.04 -31.07 -12.73
CA SER A 36 -26.43 -32.21 -11.89
C SER A 36 -25.72 -33.48 -12.36
N ALA A 37 -25.64 -34.49 -11.49
CA ALA A 37 -25.00 -35.76 -11.84
C ALA A 37 -25.62 -36.42 -13.10
N ASP A 38 -26.94 -36.30 -13.29
CA ASP A 38 -27.63 -36.83 -14.47
C ASP A 38 -27.26 -36.08 -15.74
N VAL A 39 -27.25 -34.74 -15.69
CA VAL A 39 -26.82 -33.91 -16.82
C VAL A 39 -25.36 -34.18 -17.15
N LEU A 40 -24.50 -34.29 -16.13
CA LEU A 40 -23.09 -34.59 -16.31
C LEU A 40 -22.91 -35.92 -17.02
N ARG A 41 -23.56 -37.00 -16.55
CA ARG A 41 -23.57 -38.33 -17.21
C ARG A 41 -24.04 -38.25 -18.66
N GLN A 42 -25.14 -37.56 -18.92
CA GLN A 42 -25.69 -37.42 -20.27
C GLN A 42 -24.72 -36.70 -21.22
N LYS A 43 -24.06 -35.64 -20.73
CA LYS A 43 -23.15 -34.82 -21.52
C LYS A 43 -21.83 -35.53 -21.82
N VAL A 44 -21.28 -36.28 -20.85
CA VAL A 44 -20.00 -36.97 -21.04
C VAL A 44 -20.09 -38.23 -21.91
N ALA A 45 -21.30 -38.79 -22.09
CA ALA A 45 -21.49 -40.06 -22.80
C ALA A 45 -20.94 -40.07 -24.24
N ASP A 46 -20.94 -38.93 -24.94
CA ASP A 46 -20.39 -38.78 -26.30
C ASP A 46 -19.16 -37.86 -26.36
N CYS A 47 -18.52 -37.58 -25.21
CA CYS A 47 -17.34 -36.73 -25.16
C CYS A 47 -16.04 -37.54 -25.10
N GLU A 48 -14.99 -37.01 -25.70
CA GLU A 48 -13.63 -37.57 -25.65
C GLU A 48 -12.77 -36.87 -24.59
N GLY A 49 -13.17 -35.67 -24.15
CA GLY A 49 -12.55 -34.96 -23.04
C GLY A 49 -13.56 -34.33 -22.10
N LEU A 50 -13.18 -34.23 -20.83
CA LEU A 50 -13.93 -33.54 -19.78
C LEU A 50 -13.01 -32.50 -19.14
N LEU A 51 -13.42 -31.23 -19.16
CA LEU A 51 -12.82 -30.17 -18.36
C LEU A 51 -13.74 -29.88 -17.18
N SER A 52 -13.35 -30.35 -16.00
CA SER A 52 -14.12 -30.27 -14.76
C SER A 52 -13.56 -29.24 -13.79
N LEU A 53 -14.34 -28.88 -12.77
CA LEU A 53 -13.87 -28.21 -11.57
C LEU A 53 -13.99 -29.16 -10.36
N LEU A 54 -13.51 -28.71 -9.20
CA LEU A 54 -13.60 -29.45 -7.93
C LEU A 54 -15.03 -29.81 -7.48
N THR A 55 -16.06 -29.20 -8.08
CA THR A 55 -17.46 -29.44 -7.74
C THR A 55 -18.05 -30.71 -8.36
N GLU A 56 -17.46 -31.22 -9.43
CA GLU A 56 -17.96 -32.42 -10.11
C GLU A 56 -17.28 -33.67 -9.58
N ARG A 57 -18.09 -34.66 -9.19
CA ARG A 57 -17.60 -35.97 -8.77
C ARG A 57 -17.41 -36.86 -9.99
N ILE A 58 -16.18 -37.28 -10.21
CA ILE A 58 -15.76 -38.14 -11.32
C ILE A 58 -15.44 -39.51 -10.71
N ASP A 59 -16.51 -40.25 -10.40
CA ASP A 59 -16.44 -41.59 -9.83
C ASP A 59 -16.57 -42.67 -10.93
N GLY A 60 -16.39 -43.94 -10.55
CA GLY A 60 -16.52 -45.07 -11.47
C GLY A 60 -17.83 -45.07 -12.26
N ALA A 61 -18.96 -44.69 -11.65
CA ALA A 61 -20.25 -44.65 -12.32
C ALA A 61 -20.32 -43.58 -13.43
N LEU A 62 -19.70 -42.42 -13.24
CA LEU A 62 -19.56 -41.42 -14.30
C LEU A 62 -18.64 -41.92 -15.43
N LEU A 63 -17.53 -42.55 -15.06
CA LEU A 63 -16.56 -43.07 -16.03
C LEU A 63 -17.14 -44.23 -16.87
N ASP A 64 -17.97 -45.08 -16.27
CA ASP A 64 -18.69 -46.16 -16.97
C ASP A 64 -19.72 -45.61 -17.96
N ALA A 65 -20.32 -44.46 -17.66
CA ALA A 65 -21.24 -43.77 -18.55
C ALA A 65 -20.52 -43.03 -19.71
N ALA A 66 -19.19 -43.00 -19.74
CA ALA A 66 -18.38 -42.21 -20.67
C ALA A 66 -17.39 -43.08 -21.48
N PRO A 67 -17.86 -44.00 -22.33
CA PRO A 67 -17.02 -45.01 -22.99
C PRO A 67 -15.98 -44.44 -23.97
N ARG A 68 -16.15 -43.19 -24.41
CA ARG A 68 -15.24 -42.50 -25.33
C ARG A 68 -14.27 -41.56 -24.63
N LEU A 69 -14.41 -41.37 -23.32
CA LEU A 69 -13.62 -40.40 -22.57
C LEU A 69 -12.15 -40.85 -22.53
N ARG A 70 -11.25 -39.94 -22.89
CA ARG A 70 -9.79 -40.21 -22.94
C ARG A 70 -9.01 -39.33 -21.98
N VAL A 71 -9.56 -38.17 -21.61
CA VAL A 71 -8.91 -37.21 -20.73
C VAL A 71 -9.90 -36.51 -19.81
N VAL A 72 -9.52 -36.37 -18.55
CA VAL A 72 -10.14 -35.51 -17.55
C VAL A 72 -9.13 -34.42 -17.19
N SER A 73 -9.42 -33.18 -17.55
CA SER A 73 -8.65 -32.00 -17.16
C SER A 73 -9.37 -31.32 -16.01
N ASN A 74 -8.92 -31.57 -14.78
CA ASN A 74 -9.47 -30.95 -13.59
C ASN A 74 -8.86 -29.56 -13.40
N TYR A 75 -9.68 -28.51 -13.55
CA TYR A 75 -9.28 -27.13 -13.28
C TYR A 75 -9.30 -26.85 -11.78
N ALA A 76 -8.42 -27.55 -11.06
CA ALA A 76 -8.20 -27.44 -9.61
C ALA A 76 -6.82 -28.00 -9.23
N VAL A 77 -6.32 -27.62 -8.05
CA VAL A 77 -5.08 -28.18 -7.48
C VAL A 77 -5.29 -29.61 -6.98
N GLY A 78 -6.34 -29.84 -6.19
CA GLY A 78 -6.69 -31.16 -5.67
C GLY A 78 -7.38 -32.02 -6.73
N PHE A 79 -7.39 -33.33 -6.50
CA PHE A 79 -8.06 -34.33 -7.36
C PHE A 79 -8.89 -35.32 -6.55
N ASN A 80 -9.25 -34.99 -5.30
CA ASN A 80 -10.08 -35.83 -4.42
C ASN A 80 -11.48 -36.10 -4.98
N ASN A 81 -11.95 -35.25 -5.90
CA ASN A 81 -13.20 -35.42 -6.61
C ASN A 81 -13.11 -36.42 -7.79
N VAL A 82 -11.90 -36.92 -8.11
CA VAL A 82 -11.64 -37.84 -9.22
C VAL A 82 -11.16 -39.19 -8.68
N ASP A 83 -11.83 -40.26 -9.08
CA ASP A 83 -11.39 -41.64 -8.84
C ASP A 83 -10.24 -41.99 -9.81
N VAL A 84 -9.03 -41.59 -9.42
CA VAL A 84 -7.81 -41.77 -10.23
C VAL A 84 -7.53 -43.26 -10.54
N PRO A 85 -7.68 -44.20 -9.58
CA PRO A 85 -7.57 -45.63 -9.88
C PRO A 85 -8.56 -46.08 -10.98
N ALA A 86 -9.84 -45.74 -10.86
CA ALA A 86 -10.84 -46.13 -11.85
C ALA A 86 -10.59 -45.50 -13.24
N ALA A 87 -10.11 -44.26 -13.28
CA ALA A 87 -9.69 -43.59 -14.51
C ALA A 87 -8.48 -44.28 -15.15
N THR A 88 -7.50 -44.68 -14.34
CA THR A 88 -6.28 -45.36 -14.78
C THR A 88 -6.58 -46.73 -15.39
N GLU A 89 -7.46 -47.52 -14.75
CA GLU A 89 -7.92 -48.82 -15.28
C GLU A 89 -8.58 -48.70 -16.66
N ARG A 90 -9.25 -47.58 -16.93
CA ARG A 90 -9.92 -47.27 -18.19
C ARG A 90 -9.01 -46.57 -19.22
N GLY A 91 -7.73 -46.35 -18.88
CA GLY A 91 -6.78 -45.64 -19.76
C GLY A 91 -7.09 -44.16 -19.95
N ILE A 92 -7.82 -43.55 -19.01
CA ILE A 92 -8.23 -42.13 -19.05
C ILE A 92 -7.16 -41.29 -18.35
N ALA A 93 -6.55 -40.37 -19.07
CA ALA A 93 -5.54 -39.48 -18.51
C ALA A 93 -6.20 -38.43 -17.59
N VAL A 94 -5.67 -38.24 -16.38
CA VAL A 94 -6.14 -37.20 -15.44
C VAL A 94 -5.08 -36.13 -15.30
N GLY A 95 -5.44 -34.88 -15.56
CA GLY A 95 -4.60 -33.70 -15.35
C GLY A 95 -5.20 -32.79 -14.28
N ASN A 96 -4.34 -32.11 -13.53
CA ASN A 96 -4.69 -31.06 -12.57
C ASN A 96 -3.72 -29.87 -12.70
N THR A 97 -3.92 -28.82 -11.90
CA THR A 97 -3.03 -27.64 -11.87
C THR A 97 -2.25 -27.58 -10.56
N PRO A 98 -1.23 -28.43 -10.33
CA PRO A 98 -0.49 -28.44 -9.07
C PRO A 98 0.27 -27.12 -8.87
N GLY A 99 0.42 -26.69 -7.62
CA GLY A 99 1.27 -25.56 -7.24
C GLY A 99 0.67 -24.16 -7.45
N VAL A 100 -0.40 -24.01 -8.24
CA VAL A 100 -0.93 -22.68 -8.63
C VAL A 100 -1.53 -21.88 -7.47
N LEU A 101 -1.85 -22.53 -6.34
CA LEU A 101 -2.39 -21.88 -5.13
C LEU A 101 -1.46 -21.98 -3.93
N THR A 102 -0.24 -22.54 -4.06
CA THR A 102 0.62 -22.82 -2.90
C THR A 102 0.95 -21.57 -2.10
N ASP A 103 1.41 -20.51 -2.78
CA ASP A 103 1.78 -19.25 -2.12
C ASP A 103 0.57 -18.56 -1.49
N ALA A 104 -0.55 -18.46 -2.22
CA ALA A 104 -1.78 -17.88 -1.69
C ALA A 104 -2.33 -18.66 -0.47
N THR A 105 -2.21 -19.99 -0.48
CA THR A 105 -2.61 -20.83 0.65
C THR A 105 -1.68 -20.60 1.85
N ALA A 106 -0.37 -20.52 1.61
CA ALA A 106 0.61 -20.23 2.66
C ALA A 106 0.38 -18.84 3.28
N ASP A 107 0.17 -17.82 2.46
CA ASP A 107 -0.12 -16.45 2.90
C ASP A 107 -1.36 -16.42 3.81
N MET A 108 -2.43 -17.12 3.43
CA MET A 108 -3.65 -17.23 4.25
C MET A 108 -3.39 -17.99 5.56
N ALA A 109 -2.61 -19.06 5.53
CA ALA A 109 -2.27 -19.81 6.74
C ALA A 109 -1.46 -18.94 7.74
N PHE A 110 -0.45 -18.22 7.25
CA PHE A 110 0.31 -17.28 8.08
C PHE A 110 -0.55 -16.12 8.60
N ALA A 111 -1.45 -15.59 7.76
CA ALA A 111 -2.45 -14.61 8.15
C ALA A 111 -3.30 -15.09 9.35
N LEU A 112 -3.82 -16.31 9.27
CA LEU A 112 -4.59 -16.92 10.36
C LEU A 112 -3.74 -17.16 11.62
N LEU A 113 -2.47 -17.53 11.47
CA LEU A 113 -1.54 -17.68 12.60
C LEU A 113 -1.27 -16.35 13.30
N ILE A 114 -1.07 -15.26 12.55
CA ILE A 114 -0.87 -13.92 13.12
C ILE A 114 -2.14 -13.44 13.82
N ALA A 115 -3.30 -13.61 13.18
CA ALA A 115 -4.58 -13.20 13.78
C ALA A 115 -4.91 -14.00 15.06
N SER A 116 -4.74 -15.32 15.02
CA SER A 116 -4.97 -16.18 16.20
C SER A 116 -3.95 -15.94 17.32
N GLY A 117 -2.68 -15.78 16.98
CA GLY A 117 -1.63 -15.40 17.93
C GLY A 117 -1.89 -14.02 18.56
N GLY A 118 -2.26 -13.03 17.76
CA GLY A 118 -2.65 -11.70 18.25
C GLY A 118 -3.85 -11.76 19.20
N LEU A 119 -4.88 -12.54 18.86
CA LEU A 119 -6.05 -12.73 19.71
C LEU A 119 -5.69 -13.47 21.02
N ALA A 120 -4.78 -14.44 20.96
CA ALA A 120 -4.28 -15.13 22.15
C ALA A 120 -3.52 -14.16 23.08
N VAL A 121 -2.66 -13.30 22.53
CA VAL A 121 -1.97 -12.23 23.30
C VAL A 121 -2.98 -11.28 23.92
N PHE A 122 -3.98 -10.83 23.16
CA PHE A 122 -5.06 -9.98 23.66
C PHE A 122 -5.79 -10.62 24.85
N ALA A 123 -6.19 -11.87 24.70
CA ALA A 123 -6.94 -12.60 25.73
C ALA A 123 -6.09 -12.86 26.98
N ALA A 124 -4.84 -13.30 26.83
CA ALA A 124 -3.93 -13.57 27.93
C ALA A 124 -3.65 -12.30 28.76
N VAL A 125 -3.38 -11.17 28.10
CA VAL A 125 -3.10 -9.91 28.80
C VAL A 125 -4.34 -9.38 29.51
N ASN A 126 -5.52 -9.46 28.91
CA ASN A 126 -6.77 -9.05 29.58
C ASN A 126 -7.07 -9.89 30.83
N GLN A 127 -6.81 -11.21 30.80
CA GLN A 127 -6.98 -12.06 31.98
C GLN A 127 -6.05 -11.69 33.14
N LEU A 128 -4.86 -11.16 32.83
CA LEU A 128 -3.90 -10.66 33.82
C LEU A 128 -4.21 -9.22 34.28
N GLY A 129 -5.32 -8.62 33.84
CA GLY A 129 -5.71 -7.25 34.16
C GLY A 129 -4.99 -6.15 33.36
N GLY A 130 -4.22 -6.52 32.33
CA GLY A 130 -3.59 -5.58 31.42
C GLY A 130 -4.51 -5.17 30.26
N SER A 131 -4.10 -4.18 29.46
CA SER A 131 -4.82 -3.80 28.25
C SER A 131 -4.46 -4.71 27.08
N GLY A 132 -5.37 -5.63 26.73
CA GLY A 132 -5.22 -6.50 25.56
C GLY A 132 -5.10 -5.71 24.25
N PHE A 133 -5.77 -4.55 24.12
CA PHE A 133 -5.67 -3.67 22.96
C PHE A 133 -4.25 -3.10 22.78
N LEU A 134 -3.61 -2.67 23.86
CA LEU A 134 -2.22 -2.19 23.80
C LEU A 134 -1.26 -3.35 23.50
N ALA A 135 -1.49 -4.52 24.10
CA ALA A 135 -0.63 -5.68 23.89
C ALA A 135 -0.65 -6.19 22.44
N ILE A 136 -1.84 -6.31 21.83
CA ILE A 136 -1.95 -6.72 20.43
C ILE A 136 -1.37 -5.66 19.48
N TYR A 137 -1.52 -4.37 19.79
CA TYR A 137 -0.88 -3.29 19.05
C TYR A 137 0.66 -3.41 19.08
N LEU A 138 1.25 -3.59 20.26
CA LEU A 138 2.70 -3.76 20.40
C LEU A 138 3.21 -5.03 19.70
N ALA A 139 2.47 -6.14 19.81
CA ALA A 139 2.78 -7.36 19.08
C ALA A 139 2.77 -7.11 17.56
N GLY A 140 1.76 -6.39 17.06
CA GLY A 140 1.68 -5.97 15.66
C GLY A 140 2.87 -5.11 15.22
N VAL A 141 3.28 -4.13 16.04
CA VAL A 141 4.47 -3.30 15.76
C VAL A 141 5.75 -4.14 15.71
N VAL A 142 5.93 -5.10 16.62
CA VAL A 142 7.09 -6.00 16.63
C VAL A 142 7.12 -6.90 15.40
N VAL A 143 5.97 -7.46 15.00
CA VAL A 143 5.86 -8.31 13.80
C VAL A 143 6.05 -7.48 12.52
N GLY A 144 5.43 -6.31 12.44
CA GLY A 144 5.51 -5.41 11.29
C GLY A 144 6.93 -4.87 11.04
N ASN A 145 7.70 -4.63 12.11
CA ASN A 145 9.08 -4.17 11.99
C ASN A 145 10.08 -5.27 11.62
N ARG A 146 9.65 -6.55 11.56
CA ARG A 146 10.46 -7.67 11.10
C ARG A 146 10.19 -7.93 9.61
N HIS A 147 10.94 -7.24 8.76
CA HIS A 147 10.91 -7.44 7.31
C HIS A 147 11.47 -8.83 6.94
N THR A 148 10.58 -9.77 6.66
CA THR A 148 10.92 -11.07 6.06
C THR A 148 10.08 -11.25 4.80
N ARG A 149 10.56 -12.06 3.85
CA ARG A 149 9.83 -12.34 2.60
C ARG A 149 8.38 -12.77 2.84
N ALA A 150 8.14 -13.55 3.90
CA ALA A 150 6.80 -14.03 4.28
C ALA A 150 5.90 -12.92 4.86
N THR A 151 6.43 -11.96 5.62
CA THR A 151 5.59 -10.92 6.24
C THR A 151 4.99 -9.96 5.22
N SER A 152 5.68 -9.65 4.11
CA SER A 152 5.19 -8.67 3.11
C SER A 152 3.86 -9.07 2.44
N HIS A 153 3.68 -10.35 2.14
CA HIS A 153 2.48 -10.85 1.47
C HIS A 153 1.33 -11.05 2.47
N VAL A 154 1.66 -11.52 3.66
CA VAL A 154 0.72 -11.73 4.76
C VAL A 154 0.13 -10.42 5.26
N LEU A 155 0.91 -9.33 5.31
CA LEU A 155 0.41 -8.00 5.70
C LEU A 155 -0.72 -7.51 4.78
N ARG A 156 -0.63 -7.74 3.47
CA ARG A 156 -1.72 -7.38 2.54
C ARG A 156 -3.01 -8.15 2.83
N VAL A 157 -2.90 -9.42 3.21
CA VAL A 157 -4.06 -10.23 3.63
C VAL A 157 -4.63 -9.66 4.94
N MET A 158 -3.77 -9.32 5.90
CA MET A 158 -4.19 -8.66 7.15
C MET A 158 -4.87 -7.32 6.91
N ASP A 159 -4.39 -6.50 5.97
CA ASP A 159 -5.03 -5.24 5.60
C ASP A 159 -6.45 -5.48 5.05
N GLY A 160 -6.62 -6.51 4.23
CA GLY A 160 -7.95 -6.93 3.74
C GLY A 160 -8.89 -7.33 4.88
N ILE A 161 -8.41 -8.14 5.84
CA ILE A 161 -9.18 -8.53 7.03
C ILE A 161 -9.50 -7.31 7.91
N ALA A 162 -8.56 -6.40 8.11
CA ALA A 162 -8.75 -5.18 8.88
C ALA A 162 -9.80 -4.28 8.23
N TRP A 163 -9.79 -4.13 6.91
CA TRP A 163 -10.79 -3.37 6.17
C TRP A 163 -12.18 -4.00 6.28
N LEU A 164 -12.28 -5.33 6.17
CA LEU A 164 -13.53 -6.05 6.35
C LEU A 164 -14.07 -5.90 7.78
N ALA A 165 -13.21 -6.02 8.80
CA ALA A 165 -13.58 -5.81 10.20
C ALA A 165 -14.03 -4.37 10.46
N GLN A 166 -13.37 -3.38 9.85
CA GLN A 166 -13.75 -1.97 9.94
C GLN A 166 -15.11 -1.72 9.27
N ALA A 167 -15.34 -2.25 8.07
CA ALA A 167 -16.62 -2.15 7.37
C ALA A 167 -17.75 -2.82 8.18
N GLY A 168 -17.50 -4.03 8.70
CA GLY A 168 -18.42 -4.74 9.58
C GLY A 168 -18.75 -3.96 10.84
N MET A 169 -17.76 -3.32 11.47
CA MET A 169 -17.99 -2.47 12.64
C MET A 169 -18.85 -1.25 12.33
N PHE A 170 -18.59 -0.55 11.22
CA PHE A 170 -19.42 0.58 10.79
C PHE A 170 -20.85 0.16 10.43
N LEU A 171 -21.01 -1.02 9.83
CA LEU A 171 -22.33 -1.59 9.56
C LEU A 171 -23.08 -1.89 10.86
N MET A 172 -22.44 -2.58 11.81
CA MET A 172 -23.02 -2.89 13.12
C MET A 172 -23.39 -1.62 13.88
N LEU A 173 -22.55 -0.58 13.81
CA LEU A 173 -22.84 0.73 14.38
C LEU A 173 -24.12 1.33 13.76
N GLY A 174 -24.19 1.40 12.43
CA GLY A 174 -25.35 1.95 11.74
C GLY A 174 -26.65 1.22 12.07
N LEU A 175 -26.57 -0.09 12.33
CA LEU A 175 -27.70 -0.92 12.75
C LEU A 175 -28.07 -0.72 14.23
N LEU A 176 -27.13 -0.35 15.10
CA LEU A 176 -27.35 -0.14 16.54
C LEU A 176 -27.93 1.25 16.85
N VAL A 177 -27.66 2.24 16.00
CA VAL A 177 -28.13 3.61 16.16
C VAL A 177 -29.64 3.70 15.94
N THR A 178 -30.33 4.36 16.88
CA THR A 178 -31.76 4.69 16.73
C THR A 178 -31.89 6.14 16.25
N PRO A 179 -32.37 6.40 15.01
CA PRO A 179 -32.38 7.75 14.46
C PRO A 179 -33.18 8.79 15.26
N SER A 180 -34.26 8.38 15.94
CA SER A 180 -35.09 9.28 16.73
C SER A 180 -34.33 9.89 17.92
N HIS A 181 -33.59 9.07 18.68
CA HIS A 181 -32.78 9.53 19.82
C HIS A 181 -31.61 10.43 19.40
N LEU A 182 -31.07 10.17 18.22
CA LEU A 182 -29.98 10.96 17.67
C LEU A 182 -30.42 12.39 17.33
N VAL A 183 -31.63 12.56 16.78
CA VAL A 183 -32.19 13.88 16.47
C VAL A 183 -32.48 14.67 17.74
N GLU A 184 -32.93 14.00 18.81
CA GLU A 184 -33.17 14.64 20.12
C GLU A 184 -31.89 15.25 20.72
N HIS A 185 -30.77 14.54 20.64
CA HIS A 185 -29.49 14.94 21.25
C HIS A 185 -28.47 15.50 20.26
N PHE A 186 -28.92 15.83 19.04
CA PHE A 186 -28.03 16.20 17.95
C PHE A 186 -27.22 17.46 18.28
N TRP A 187 -27.84 18.44 18.94
CA TRP A 187 -27.22 19.74 19.20
C TRP A 187 -26.17 19.66 20.31
N GLU A 188 -26.45 18.90 21.36
CA GLU A 188 -25.53 18.61 22.46
C GLU A 188 -24.31 17.85 21.94
N ALA A 189 -24.55 16.81 21.14
CA ALA A 189 -23.49 16.00 20.56
C ALA A 189 -22.64 16.80 19.55
N LEU A 190 -23.26 17.67 18.74
CA LEU A 190 -22.56 18.58 17.84
C LEU A 190 -21.74 19.61 18.61
N ALA A 191 -22.25 20.17 19.69
CA ALA A 191 -21.51 21.09 20.54
C ALA A 191 -20.26 20.43 21.13
N VAL A 192 -20.38 19.18 21.60
CA VAL A 192 -19.24 18.37 22.05
C VAL A 192 -18.24 18.13 20.90
N ALA A 193 -18.73 17.76 19.71
CA ALA A 193 -17.87 17.54 18.54
C ALA A 193 -17.08 18.81 18.15
N LEU A 194 -17.75 19.96 18.12
CA LEU A 194 -17.15 21.26 17.83
C LEU A 194 -16.14 21.65 18.90
N PHE A 195 -16.50 21.56 20.18
CA PHE A 195 -15.60 21.87 21.28
C PHE A 195 -14.34 21.00 21.25
N LEU A 196 -14.51 19.69 21.08
CA LEU A 196 -13.37 18.77 21.02
C LEU A 196 -12.47 19.04 19.80
N THR A 197 -13.04 19.51 18.68
CA THR A 197 -12.31 19.74 17.43
C THR A 197 -11.62 21.10 17.39
N PHE A 198 -12.29 22.16 17.84
CA PHE A 198 -11.80 23.54 17.73
C PHE A 198 -11.12 24.06 18.99
N VAL A 199 -11.35 23.43 20.15
CA VAL A 199 -10.80 23.90 21.43
C VAL A 199 -9.88 22.86 22.05
N ALA A 200 -10.43 21.71 22.46
CA ALA A 200 -9.68 20.73 23.25
C ALA A 200 -8.47 20.20 22.48
N ARG A 201 -8.66 19.82 21.22
CA ARG A 201 -7.62 19.23 20.40
C ARG A 201 -6.51 20.22 20.01
N PRO A 202 -6.78 21.42 19.49
CA PRO A 202 -5.73 22.41 19.24
C PRO A 202 -4.94 22.78 20.48
N LEU A 203 -5.60 22.88 21.64
CA LEU A 203 -4.94 23.19 22.91
C LEU A 203 -3.96 22.07 23.30
N VAL A 204 -4.41 20.81 23.28
CA VAL A 204 -3.55 19.66 23.64
C VAL A 204 -2.40 19.49 22.66
N VAL A 205 -2.67 19.57 21.35
CA VAL A 205 -1.63 19.43 20.31
C VAL A 205 -0.62 20.57 20.36
N ALA A 206 -1.06 21.81 20.60
CA ALA A 206 -0.14 22.93 20.77
C ALA A 206 0.69 22.77 22.06
N ALA A 207 0.08 22.32 23.16
CA ALA A 207 0.79 22.11 24.42
C ALA A 207 1.89 21.03 24.29
N THR A 208 1.67 19.98 23.50
CA THR A 208 2.65 18.90 23.30
C THR A 208 3.70 19.22 22.24
N LEU A 209 3.35 19.87 21.13
CA LEU A 209 4.26 20.09 20.00
C LEU A 209 5.02 21.42 20.05
N LYS A 210 4.47 22.45 20.70
CA LYS A 210 5.14 23.76 20.81
C LYS A 210 6.49 23.67 21.57
N PRO A 211 6.64 22.88 22.65
CA PRO A 211 7.95 22.64 23.27
C PRO A 211 8.96 21.96 22.34
N MET A 212 8.48 21.19 21.36
CA MET A 212 9.31 20.48 20.38
C MET A 212 9.65 21.33 19.14
N ARG A 213 9.36 22.65 19.17
CA ARG A 213 9.68 23.63 18.11
C ARG A 213 9.04 23.39 16.74
N PHE A 214 7.92 22.68 16.68
CA PHE A 214 7.16 22.54 15.43
C PHE A 214 6.62 23.89 14.94
N PRO A 215 6.61 24.15 13.62
CA PRO A 215 6.05 25.38 13.08
C PRO A 215 4.53 25.43 13.28
N ASN A 216 4.00 26.63 13.56
CA ASN A 216 2.57 26.82 13.87
C ASN A 216 1.62 26.28 12.79
N ARG A 217 2.06 26.24 11.53
CA ARG A 217 1.29 25.68 10.41
C ARG A 217 1.11 24.17 10.52
N GLU A 218 2.16 23.45 10.93
CA GLU A 218 2.11 22.01 11.16
C GLU A 218 1.31 21.69 12.41
N ILE A 219 1.50 22.46 13.49
CA ILE A 219 0.67 22.33 14.70
C ILE A 219 -0.81 22.50 14.36
N ALA A 220 -1.16 23.52 13.57
CA ALA A 220 -2.55 23.76 13.13
C ALA A 220 -3.08 22.60 12.28
N TYR A 221 -2.27 22.05 11.38
CA TYR A 221 -2.65 20.91 10.54
C TYR A 221 -2.86 19.64 11.36
N ILE A 222 -1.91 19.27 12.23
CA ILE A 222 -1.99 18.10 13.12
C ILE A 222 -3.19 18.24 14.07
N SER A 223 -3.48 19.46 14.53
CA SER A 223 -4.67 19.78 15.31
C SER A 223 -5.96 19.52 14.52
N TRP A 224 -5.98 19.77 13.21
CA TRP A 224 -7.15 19.52 12.37
C TRP A 224 -7.35 18.03 12.04
N VAL A 225 -6.26 17.29 11.82
CA VAL A 225 -6.25 16.00 11.10
C VAL A 225 -6.73 14.78 11.89
N GLY A 226 -6.98 14.82 13.20
CA GLY A 226 -7.36 13.55 13.84
C GLY A 226 -8.82 13.21 13.75
N LEU A 227 -9.05 12.52 12.65
CA LEU A 227 -10.13 11.62 12.37
C LEU A 227 -10.31 10.67 13.55
N ARG A 228 -11.54 10.66 14.08
CA ARG A 228 -12.00 9.61 14.98
C ARG A 228 -12.54 8.48 14.13
N GLY A 229 -12.03 7.28 14.37
CA GLY A 229 -12.41 6.09 13.62
C GLY A 229 -13.25 5.13 14.45
N ALA A 230 -12.95 3.85 14.25
CA ALA A 230 -13.59 2.68 14.86
C ALA A 230 -13.51 2.61 16.40
N VAL A 231 -12.40 3.03 17.01
CA VAL A 231 -12.13 2.74 18.43
C VAL A 231 -13.12 3.40 19.41
N PRO A 232 -13.42 4.71 19.33
CA PRO A 232 -14.40 5.33 20.22
C PRO A 232 -15.78 4.67 20.17
N ILE A 233 -16.19 4.21 18.99
CA ILE A 233 -17.47 3.51 18.78
C ILE A 233 -17.52 2.24 19.62
N VAL A 234 -16.51 1.37 19.49
CA VAL A 234 -16.45 0.12 20.25
C VAL A 234 -16.48 0.40 21.75
N LEU A 235 -15.73 1.42 22.19
CA LEU A 235 -15.68 1.81 23.59
C LEU A 235 -17.01 2.36 24.11
N ALA A 236 -17.80 3.03 23.27
CA ALA A 236 -19.13 3.51 23.62
C ALA A 236 -20.19 2.40 23.68
N VAL A 237 -19.98 1.28 22.97
CA VAL A 237 -20.86 0.11 23.04
C VAL A 237 -20.70 -0.66 24.35
N PHE A 238 -19.51 -0.68 24.96
CA PHE A 238 -19.28 -1.43 26.21
C PHE A 238 -20.21 -0.99 27.36
N PRO A 239 -20.39 0.31 27.68
CA PRO A 239 -21.36 0.76 28.67
C PRO A 239 -22.81 0.34 28.35
N VAL A 240 -23.18 0.37 27.06
CA VAL A 240 -24.52 -0.01 26.60
C VAL A 240 -24.74 -1.50 26.81
N MET A 241 -23.77 -2.35 26.47
CA MET A 241 -23.82 -3.79 26.70
C MET A 241 -23.81 -4.16 28.19
N ALA A 242 -23.10 -3.38 29.00
CA ALA A 242 -23.07 -3.55 30.45
C ALA A 242 -24.35 -3.06 31.15
N GLY A 243 -25.30 -2.46 30.41
CA GLY A 243 -26.57 -1.97 30.97
C GLY A 243 -26.40 -0.75 31.88
N ILE A 244 -25.34 0.03 31.70
CA ILE A 244 -25.08 1.23 32.52
C ILE A 244 -26.16 2.28 32.23
N PRO A 245 -26.77 2.93 33.25
CA PRO A 245 -27.70 4.03 33.05
C PRO A 245 -27.10 5.14 32.18
N ASP A 246 -27.92 5.77 31.33
CA ASP A 246 -27.52 6.86 30.41
C ASP A 246 -26.39 6.52 29.41
N SER A 247 -26.00 5.25 29.30
CA SER A 247 -24.99 4.78 28.33
C SER A 247 -25.39 5.06 26.87
N ARG A 248 -26.69 5.14 26.57
CA ARG A 248 -27.21 5.50 25.25
C ARG A 248 -26.84 6.92 24.85
N LEU A 249 -26.88 7.88 25.79
CA LEU A 249 -26.45 9.25 25.54
C LEU A 249 -24.96 9.29 25.17
N LEU A 250 -24.11 8.56 25.89
CA LEU A 250 -22.68 8.46 25.58
C LEU A 250 -22.43 7.85 24.19
N PHE A 251 -23.23 6.86 23.82
CA PHE A 251 -23.20 6.25 22.50
C PHE A 251 -23.61 7.23 21.40
N ASP A 252 -24.73 7.93 21.56
CA ASP A 252 -25.24 8.89 20.58
C ASP A 252 -24.27 10.07 20.39
N VAL A 253 -23.71 10.60 21.49
CA VAL A 253 -22.68 11.65 21.44
C VAL A 253 -21.45 11.15 20.71
N THR A 254 -20.96 9.96 21.04
CA THR A 254 -19.78 9.38 20.39
C THR A 254 -20.02 9.16 18.89
N PHE A 255 -21.22 8.69 18.53
CA PHE A 255 -21.60 8.47 17.14
C PHE A 255 -21.58 9.77 16.34
N VAL A 256 -22.24 10.83 16.80
CA VAL A 256 -22.25 12.14 16.12
C VAL A 256 -20.84 12.73 16.02
N VAL A 257 -20.03 12.58 17.07
CA VAL A 257 -18.63 13.03 17.07
C VAL A 257 -17.80 12.30 16.01
N VAL A 258 -17.97 10.98 15.86
CA VAL A 258 -17.27 10.19 14.83
C VAL A 258 -17.81 10.53 13.43
N LEU A 259 -19.12 10.67 13.28
CA LEU A 259 -19.74 11.04 12.01
C LEU A 259 -19.28 12.43 11.53
N PHE A 260 -19.27 13.42 12.42
CA PHE A 260 -18.72 14.75 12.14
C PHE A 260 -17.25 14.67 11.73
N SER A 261 -16.46 13.86 12.46
CA SER A 261 -15.04 13.69 12.17
C SER A 261 -14.79 13.07 10.79
N LEU A 262 -15.53 12.02 10.42
CA LEU A 262 -15.38 11.35 9.14
C LEU A 262 -15.91 12.19 7.96
N LEU A 263 -17.08 12.82 8.11
CA LEU A 263 -17.71 13.59 7.04
C LEU A 263 -17.06 14.96 6.85
N VAL A 264 -16.85 15.71 7.93
CA VAL A 264 -16.33 17.08 7.88
C VAL A 264 -14.81 17.10 7.91
N GLN A 265 -14.17 16.51 8.93
CA GLN A 265 -12.70 16.54 9.00
C GLN A 265 -12.08 15.66 7.91
N GLY A 266 -12.62 14.47 7.65
CA GLY A 266 -12.13 13.54 6.63
C GLY A 266 -12.09 14.15 5.23
N SER A 267 -13.18 14.78 4.80
CA SER A 267 -13.26 15.42 3.48
C SER A 267 -12.41 16.70 3.38
N THR A 268 -12.16 17.39 4.49
CA THR A 268 -11.41 18.65 4.51
C THR A 268 -9.91 18.49 4.76
N VAL A 269 -9.41 17.28 5.06
CA VAL A 269 -7.97 17.03 5.27
C VAL A 269 -7.11 17.48 4.07
N PRO A 270 -7.40 17.08 2.80
CA PRO A 270 -6.59 17.51 1.66
C PRO A 270 -6.66 19.03 1.43
N TRP A 271 -7.82 19.63 1.70
CA TRP A 271 -8.00 21.08 1.61
C TRP A 271 -7.18 21.82 2.67
N ALA A 272 -7.18 21.34 3.92
CA ALA A 272 -6.41 21.91 5.02
C ALA A 272 -4.90 21.81 4.76
N ALA A 273 -4.43 20.69 4.20
CA ALA A 273 -3.03 20.49 3.82
C ALA A 273 -2.57 21.56 2.81
N ARG A 274 -3.37 21.77 1.75
CA ARG A 274 -3.15 22.84 0.75
C ARG A 274 -3.14 24.23 1.38
N ARG A 275 -4.13 24.52 2.22
CA ARG A 275 -4.31 25.86 2.82
C ARG A 275 -3.17 26.22 3.76
N LEU A 276 -2.67 25.25 4.53
CA LEU A 276 -1.56 25.42 5.48
C LEU A 276 -0.19 25.26 4.83
N ARG A 277 -0.12 24.90 3.53
CA ARG A 277 1.10 24.66 2.76
C ARG A 277 2.00 23.59 3.37
N VAL A 278 1.38 22.53 3.87
CA VAL A 278 2.04 21.33 4.42
C VAL A 278 1.92 20.13 3.48
N GLU A 279 1.30 20.32 2.31
CA GLU A 279 1.25 19.30 1.26
C GLU A 279 2.64 19.13 0.64
N VAL A 280 3.16 17.89 0.71
CA VAL A 280 4.39 17.50 0.02
C VAL A 280 4.05 17.24 -1.45
N PRO A 281 4.77 17.82 -2.42
CA PRO A 281 4.55 17.54 -3.83
C PRO A 281 4.63 16.04 -4.10
N LYS A 282 3.67 15.51 -4.87
CA LYS A 282 3.70 14.10 -5.24
C LYS A 282 4.93 13.83 -6.11
N SER A 283 5.86 13.03 -5.61
CA SER A 283 6.90 12.42 -6.43
C SER A 283 6.26 11.43 -7.41
N ALA A 284 6.90 11.16 -8.56
CA ALA A 284 6.37 10.18 -9.50
C ALA A 284 6.43 8.78 -8.86
N GLU A 285 5.28 8.22 -8.48
CA GLU A 285 5.25 6.85 -7.96
C GLU A 285 5.53 5.86 -9.10
N PRO A 286 6.30 4.78 -8.85
CA PRO A 286 6.49 3.73 -9.84
C PRO A 286 5.15 3.07 -10.17
N ILE A 287 4.92 2.77 -11.45
CA ILE A 287 3.75 2.03 -11.93
C ILE A 287 3.68 0.67 -11.22
N GLU A 288 4.84 0.06 -11.03
CA GLU A 288 4.97 -1.25 -10.42
C GLU A 288 6.27 -1.30 -9.63
N LEU A 289 6.22 -1.88 -8.43
CA LEU A 289 7.38 -2.13 -7.59
C LEU A 289 7.34 -3.58 -7.13
N LYS A 290 8.37 -4.34 -7.48
CA LYS A 290 8.54 -5.73 -7.11
C LYS A 290 9.86 -5.91 -6.37
N GLU A 291 9.79 -6.45 -5.17
CA GLU A 291 10.97 -6.88 -4.44
C GLU A 291 11.44 -8.25 -4.95
N VAL A 292 12.67 -8.28 -5.45
CA VAL A 292 13.39 -9.47 -5.87
C VAL A 292 14.32 -9.88 -4.74
N TRP A 293 13.90 -10.90 -3.98
CA TRP A 293 14.67 -11.47 -2.89
C TRP A 293 15.75 -12.42 -3.43
N ILE A 294 17.02 -12.06 -3.22
CA ILE A 294 18.20 -12.87 -3.56
C ILE A 294 18.72 -13.49 -2.26
N GLY A 295 18.54 -14.80 -2.11
CA GLY A 295 18.87 -15.50 -0.87
C GLY A 295 17.93 -15.12 0.28
N ARG A 296 18.48 -14.96 1.49
CA ARG A 296 17.70 -14.65 2.71
C ARG A 296 17.71 -13.17 3.10
N GLU A 297 18.75 -12.43 2.73
CA GLU A 297 19.00 -11.09 3.27
C GLU A 297 19.09 -9.99 2.20
N THR A 298 19.37 -10.35 0.94
CA THR A 298 19.53 -9.36 -0.12
C THR A 298 18.19 -9.14 -0.83
N VAL A 299 17.77 -7.87 -0.91
CA VAL A 299 16.57 -7.46 -1.63
C VAL A 299 16.97 -6.45 -2.69
N LEU A 300 16.63 -6.74 -3.95
CA LEU A 300 16.64 -5.77 -5.03
C LEU A 300 15.20 -5.33 -5.31
N ALA A 301 15.02 -4.10 -5.74
CA ALA A 301 13.75 -3.59 -6.23
C ALA A 301 13.77 -3.56 -7.76
N LEU A 302 12.86 -4.28 -8.38
CA LEU A 302 12.52 -4.14 -9.79
C LEU A 302 11.34 -3.16 -9.89
N VAL A 303 11.60 -1.98 -10.42
CA VAL A 303 10.64 -0.88 -10.48
C VAL A 303 10.36 -0.47 -11.91
N ALA A 304 9.09 -0.19 -12.22
CA ALA A 304 8.65 0.28 -13.50
C ALA A 304 8.23 1.75 -13.40
N PHE A 305 8.85 2.63 -14.18
CA PHE A 305 8.46 4.03 -14.30
C PHE A 305 7.89 4.33 -15.67
N ARG A 306 6.85 5.17 -15.70
CA ARG A 306 6.36 5.77 -16.94
C ARG A 306 7.13 7.07 -17.17
N VAL A 307 7.71 7.24 -18.34
CA VAL A 307 8.29 8.52 -18.75
C VAL A 307 7.14 9.46 -19.09
N GLU A 308 6.78 10.34 -18.15
CA GLU A 308 5.76 11.36 -18.40
C GLU A 308 6.26 12.41 -19.41
N PRO A 309 5.36 13.06 -20.17
CA PRO A 309 5.73 14.20 -21.00
C PRO A 309 6.40 15.29 -20.15
N GLN A 310 7.49 15.87 -20.63
CA GLN A 310 8.29 16.88 -19.89
C GLN A 310 8.99 16.33 -18.65
N SER A 311 9.29 15.02 -18.59
CA SER A 311 10.15 14.48 -17.53
C SER A 311 11.63 14.73 -17.84
N LEU A 312 12.47 14.76 -16.78
CA LEU A 312 13.92 14.92 -16.91
C LEU A 312 14.58 13.72 -17.61
N ALA A 313 13.92 12.56 -17.56
CA ALA A 313 14.41 11.32 -18.17
C ALA A 313 14.39 11.36 -19.71
N ILE A 314 13.61 12.25 -20.34
CA ILE A 314 13.51 12.31 -21.81
C ILE A 314 14.89 12.63 -22.42
N GLY A 315 15.30 11.81 -23.39
CA GLY A 315 16.59 11.93 -24.07
C GLY A 315 17.76 11.29 -23.32
N MET A 316 17.57 10.85 -22.07
CA MET A 316 18.60 10.10 -21.34
C MET A 316 18.68 8.66 -21.85
N LEU A 317 19.88 8.07 -21.80
CA LEU A 317 20.07 6.64 -22.00
C LEU A 317 19.78 5.90 -20.67
N PRO A 318 19.07 4.76 -20.68
CA PRO A 318 18.79 4.04 -19.44
C PRO A 318 20.03 3.61 -18.67
N GLY A 319 21.15 3.34 -19.36
CA GLY A 319 22.44 3.05 -18.73
C GLY A 319 23.14 4.26 -18.11
N SER A 320 22.73 5.48 -18.48
CA SER A 320 23.22 6.74 -17.91
C SER A 320 22.43 7.21 -16.70
N LEU A 321 21.36 6.48 -16.34
CA LEU A 321 20.63 6.65 -15.09
C LEU A 321 21.48 6.06 -13.95
N THR A 322 22.59 6.69 -13.65
CA THR A 322 23.40 6.43 -12.46
C THR A 322 23.03 7.43 -11.38
N ASP A 323 22.90 6.96 -10.14
CA ASP A 323 22.71 7.84 -8.98
C ASP A 323 23.90 8.81 -8.85
N LEU A 324 23.65 9.96 -8.21
CA LEU A 324 24.63 10.93 -7.72
C LEU A 324 25.68 10.31 -6.76
N ARG A 325 25.47 9.07 -6.30
CA ARG A 325 26.36 8.33 -5.38
C ARG A 325 26.97 7.04 -5.97
N ASP A 326 27.03 6.90 -7.29
CA ASP A 326 27.80 5.85 -7.97
C ASP A 326 27.32 4.40 -7.68
N ARG A 327 26.04 4.25 -7.29
CA ARG A 327 25.41 2.93 -7.07
C ARG A 327 24.74 2.46 -8.35
N SER A 328 24.97 1.20 -8.73
CA SER A 328 24.55 0.68 -10.02
C SER A 328 23.04 0.44 -10.10
N VAL A 329 22.30 1.37 -10.69
CA VAL A 329 20.95 1.13 -11.22
C VAL A 329 21.11 0.46 -12.57
N ARG A 330 20.40 -0.64 -12.81
CA ARG A 330 20.46 -1.36 -14.09
C ARG A 330 19.12 -1.30 -14.79
N CYS A 331 19.12 -0.93 -16.06
CA CYS A 331 17.92 -1.07 -16.88
C CYS A 331 17.69 -2.56 -17.20
N ALA A 332 16.58 -3.10 -16.71
CA ALA A 332 16.16 -4.47 -16.99
C ALA A 332 15.40 -4.58 -18.31
N ALA A 333 14.53 -3.61 -18.61
CA ALA A 333 13.78 -3.57 -19.86
C ALA A 333 13.30 -2.16 -20.19
N LEU A 334 13.11 -1.88 -21.48
CA LEU A 334 12.47 -0.68 -21.99
C LEU A 334 11.29 -1.12 -22.88
N VAL A 335 10.10 -0.61 -22.58
CA VAL A 335 8.87 -0.93 -23.32
C VAL A 335 8.33 0.33 -23.97
N ARG A 336 8.24 0.31 -25.30
CA ARG A 336 7.67 1.40 -26.11
C ARG A 336 6.47 0.88 -26.88
N HIS A 337 5.33 1.57 -26.81
CA HIS A 337 4.07 1.14 -27.44
C HIS A 337 3.69 -0.33 -27.13
N HIS A 338 3.82 -0.74 -25.87
CA HIS A 338 3.56 -2.11 -25.40
C HIS A 338 4.45 -3.20 -26.01
N ARG A 339 5.58 -2.84 -26.63
CA ARG A 339 6.57 -3.79 -27.14
C ARG A 339 7.90 -3.61 -26.42
N PRO A 340 8.52 -4.70 -25.93
CA PRO A 340 9.86 -4.62 -25.36
C PRO A 340 10.87 -4.33 -26.46
N LEU A 341 11.80 -3.41 -26.20
CA LEU A 341 12.92 -3.12 -27.08
C LEU A 341 14.08 -4.08 -26.80
N LEU A 342 14.77 -4.49 -27.86
CA LEU A 342 15.85 -5.49 -27.82
C LEU A 342 17.14 -4.92 -27.20
N GLU A 343 17.39 -3.61 -27.36
CA GLU A 343 18.58 -2.93 -26.86
C GLU A 343 18.21 -1.74 -25.96
N PRO A 344 17.76 -2.00 -24.72
CA PRO A 344 17.33 -0.94 -23.82
C PRO A 344 18.49 -0.01 -23.39
N GLY A 345 19.75 -0.47 -23.42
CA GLY A 345 20.90 0.33 -22.98
C GLY A 345 21.32 1.45 -23.92
N THR A 346 20.99 1.35 -25.21
CA THR A 346 21.42 2.28 -26.28
C THR A 346 20.28 3.16 -26.79
N THR A 347 19.06 2.93 -26.34
CA THR A 347 17.88 3.67 -26.80
C THR A 347 17.58 4.84 -25.86
N ALA A 348 17.52 6.06 -26.39
CA ALA A 348 17.12 7.23 -25.61
C ALA A 348 15.65 7.15 -25.22
N LEU A 349 15.34 7.57 -23.99
CA LEU A 349 14.00 7.56 -23.43
C LEU A 349 13.10 8.61 -24.07
N GLU A 350 11.87 8.22 -24.38
CA GLU A 350 10.84 9.09 -24.96
C GLU A 350 9.60 9.14 -24.07
N ALA A 351 8.82 10.22 -24.21
CA ALA A 351 7.56 10.36 -23.51
C ALA A 351 6.61 9.20 -23.84
N GLY A 352 6.06 8.57 -22.81
CA GLY A 352 5.20 7.40 -22.92
C GLY A 352 5.92 6.05 -22.85
N ASP A 353 7.25 6.03 -22.80
CA ASP A 353 8.01 4.81 -22.54
C ASP A 353 7.77 4.29 -21.11
N THR A 354 7.85 2.98 -20.95
CA THR A 354 7.90 2.34 -19.63
C THR A 354 9.29 1.73 -19.44
N VAL A 355 10.01 2.22 -18.43
CA VAL A 355 11.37 1.78 -18.10
C VAL A 355 11.33 0.89 -16.87
N TRP A 356 11.92 -0.29 -16.98
CA TRP A 356 12.10 -1.22 -15.87
C TRP A 356 13.53 -1.12 -15.36
N LEU A 357 13.69 -0.71 -14.11
CA LEU A 357 14.97 -0.53 -13.45
C LEU A 357 15.12 -1.51 -12.30
N LEU A 358 16.32 -2.05 -12.14
CA LEU A 358 16.74 -2.85 -11.01
C LEU A 358 17.66 -1.98 -10.15
N SER A 359 17.23 -1.68 -8.93
CA SER A 359 17.97 -0.85 -7.96
C SER A 359 17.86 -1.45 -6.56
N SER A 360 18.55 -0.88 -5.58
CA SER A 360 18.23 -1.16 -4.18
C SER A 360 16.94 -0.42 -3.77
N PRO A 361 16.16 -0.92 -2.79
CA PRO A 361 14.87 -0.32 -2.40
C PRO A 361 14.96 1.15 -1.96
N ASP A 362 16.05 1.55 -1.31
CA ASP A 362 16.33 2.92 -0.85
C ASP A 362 16.50 3.92 -2.02
N GLN A 363 16.79 3.44 -3.22
CA GLN A 363 17.07 4.27 -4.39
C GLN A 363 15.81 4.63 -5.18
N VAL A 364 14.72 3.89 -4.99
CA VAL A 364 13.49 4.07 -5.77
C VAL A 364 12.94 5.49 -5.62
N GLU A 365 12.94 6.02 -4.40
CA GLU A 365 12.45 7.36 -4.10
C GLU A 365 13.30 8.48 -4.76
N HIS A 366 14.59 8.20 -4.98
CA HIS A 366 15.51 9.12 -5.65
C HIS A 366 15.37 9.08 -7.17
N LEU A 367 14.97 7.93 -7.74
CA LEU A 367 14.75 7.76 -9.18
C LEU A 367 13.41 8.34 -9.63
N ALA A 368 12.37 8.24 -8.79
CA ALA A 368 11.02 8.70 -9.04
C ALA A 368 10.91 10.10 -9.69
N PRO A 369 11.57 11.16 -9.16
CA PRO A 369 11.49 12.50 -9.73
C PRO A 369 11.95 12.62 -11.18
N LEU A 370 12.84 11.74 -11.66
CA LEU A 370 13.36 11.79 -13.04
C LEU A 370 12.27 11.49 -14.08
N PHE A 371 11.30 10.65 -13.71
CA PHE A 371 10.28 10.13 -14.61
C PHE A 371 8.95 10.88 -14.53
N GLY A 372 8.75 11.67 -13.48
CA GLY A 372 7.53 12.46 -13.28
C GLY A 372 7.40 13.62 -14.26
N ARG A 373 6.17 14.07 -14.46
CA ARG A 373 5.87 15.29 -15.21
C ARG A 373 6.51 16.47 -14.48
N GLN A 374 7.38 17.23 -15.14
CA GLN A 374 7.73 18.55 -14.64
C GLN A 374 6.51 19.47 -14.79
N GLU A 375 5.55 19.37 -13.88
CA GLU A 375 4.68 20.51 -13.66
C GLU A 375 5.59 21.67 -13.26
N GLN A 376 5.56 22.76 -14.03
CA GLN A 376 6.23 24.00 -13.64
C GLN A 376 5.89 24.35 -12.19
N SER A 377 4.66 24.08 -11.73
CA SER A 377 4.22 24.22 -10.34
C SER A 377 4.90 23.27 -9.34
N GLY A 378 5.21 22.03 -9.72
CA GLY A 378 5.84 21.01 -8.87
C GLY A 378 7.36 21.22 -8.73
N HIS A 379 8.06 21.50 -9.82
CA HIS A 379 9.48 21.88 -9.76
C HIS A 379 9.66 23.25 -9.09
N LEU A 380 8.79 24.23 -9.36
CA LEU A 380 8.76 25.49 -8.62
C LEU A 380 8.33 25.29 -7.16
N ALA A 381 7.47 24.33 -6.81
CA ALA A 381 7.08 24.06 -5.41
C ALA A 381 8.20 23.35 -4.64
N VAL A 382 8.85 22.34 -5.23
CA VAL A 382 10.01 21.65 -4.65
C VAL A 382 11.20 22.60 -4.53
N HIS A 383 11.50 23.40 -5.57
CA HIS A 383 12.50 24.48 -5.46
C HIS A 383 12.07 25.60 -4.50
N ASN A 384 10.77 25.93 -4.41
CA ASN A 384 10.31 26.91 -3.43
C ASN A 384 10.39 26.39 -1.99
N PHE A 385 10.29 25.08 -1.79
CA PHE A 385 10.29 24.43 -0.48
C PHE A 385 11.70 24.10 -0.01
N PHE A 386 12.49 23.41 -0.85
CA PHE A 386 13.85 23.01 -0.52
C PHE A 386 14.89 24.05 -0.95
N GLY A 387 14.66 24.83 -2.00
CA GLY A 387 15.60 25.83 -2.50
C GLY A 387 15.96 25.63 -3.97
N GLU A 388 16.51 26.67 -4.61
CA GLU A 388 16.93 26.67 -6.02
C GLU A 388 18.15 25.76 -6.25
N PHE A 389 19.00 25.60 -5.24
CA PHE A 389 20.23 24.80 -5.33
C PHE A 389 20.25 23.71 -4.27
N VAL A 390 20.93 22.59 -4.57
CA VAL A 390 21.12 21.48 -3.63
C VAL A 390 22.60 21.40 -3.32
N LEU A 391 22.92 21.41 -2.03
CA LEU A 391 24.25 21.34 -1.50
C LEU A 391 24.44 20.03 -0.74
N ASP A 392 25.64 19.48 -0.86
CA ASP A 392 26.06 18.37 -0.02
C ASP A 392 26.23 18.88 1.42
N ALA A 393 25.70 18.13 2.39
CA ALA A 393 25.78 18.49 3.80
C ALA A 393 27.22 18.50 4.33
N ASP A 394 28.12 17.74 3.70
CA ASP A 394 29.55 17.71 4.03
C ASP A 394 30.35 18.89 3.46
N SER A 395 29.68 19.76 2.68
CA SER A 395 30.30 20.98 2.15
C SER A 395 30.69 21.93 3.28
N SER A 396 31.74 22.74 3.05
CA SER A 396 32.24 23.71 4.03
C SER A 396 31.27 24.89 4.22
N ALA A 397 30.93 25.20 5.47
CA ALA A 397 30.15 26.40 5.81
C ALA A 397 30.90 27.70 5.50
N ALA A 398 32.24 27.72 5.60
CA ALA A 398 33.06 28.87 5.21
C ALA A 398 32.99 29.14 3.70
N ALA A 399 32.97 28.09 2.87
CA ALA A 399 32.80 28.25 1.43
C ALA A 399 31.41 28.80 1.08
N LEU A 400 30.37 28.36 1.79
CA LEU A 400 29.02 28.90 1.65
C LEU A 400 28.98 30.39 2.01
N ALA A 401 29.57 30.77 3.15
CA ALA A 401 29.63 32.16 3.61
C ALA A 401 30.37 33.07 2.63
N ALA A 402 31.51 32.62 2.09
CA ALA A 402 32.28 33.39 1.11
C ALA A 402 31.56 33.54 -0.24
N THR A 403 30.78 32.54 -0.65
CA THR A 403 30.10 32.54 -1.96
C THR A 403 28.85 33.41 -1.97
N TYR A 404 28.11 33.41 -0.85
CA TYR A 404 26.79 34.06 -0.77
C TYR A 404 26.73 35.21 0.26
N ASP A 405 27.90 35.66 0.73
CA ASP A 405 28.06 36.81 1.64
C ASP A 405 27.21 36.67 2.94
N VAL A 406 27.39 35.55 3.65
CA VAL A 406 26.68 35.25 4.90
C VAL A 406 27.58 35.48 6.10
N GLU A 407 27.09 36.22 7.09
CA GLU A 407 27.75 36.35 8.39
C GLU A 407 27.56 35.07 9.23
N LEU A 408 28.66 34.35 9.46
CA LEU A 408 28.74 33.18 10.35
C LEU A 408 29.74 33.44 11.48
N ASN A 409 29.49 32.86 12.66
CA ASN A 409 30.42 32.92 13.79
C ASN A 409 31.69 32.08 13.52
N ALA A 410 32.77 32.34 14.26
CA ALA A 410 34.04 31.60 14.12
C ALA A 410 33.87 30.07 14.25
N ASP A 411 33.01 29.62 15.18
CA ASP A 411 32.70 28.19 15.41
C ASP A 411 31.78 27.57 14.33
N GLU A 412 31.12 28.41 13.54
CA GLU A 412 30.25 28.01 12.43
C GLU A 412 31.06 27.91 11.12
N LEU A 413 32.02 28.81 10.92
CA LEU A 413 32.92 28.80 9.76
C LEU A 413 33.76 27.53 9.68
N SER A 414 34.13 26.94 10.81
CA SER A 414 34.91 25.69 10.86
C SER A 414 34.08 24.41 10.69
N SER A 415 32.76 24.52 10.50
CA SER A 415 31.85 23.37 10.43
C SER A 415 31.39 23.05 9.01
N THR A 416 30.80 21.86 8.83
CA THR A 416 30.09 21.53 7.58
C THR A 416 28.69 22.17 7.58
N ILE A 417 28.05 22.28 6.41
CA ILE A 417 26.68 22.81 6.31
C ILE A 417 25.70 21.96 7.14
N GLY A 418 25.89 20.64 7.17
CA GLY A 418 25.07 19.73 7.98
C GLY A 418 25.22 19.97 9.49
N GLU A 419 26.44 20.19 9.96
CA GLU A 419 26.73 20.53 11.36
C GLU A 419 26.20 21.92 11.74
N LEU A 420 26.36 22.90 10.84
CA LEU A 420 25.80 24.25 10.99
C LEU A 420 24.29 24.20 11.22
N LEU A 421 23.57 23.43 10.40
CA LEU A 421 22.14 23.22 10.55
C LEU A 421 21.79 22.57 11.89
N GLY A 422 22.51 21.52 12.28
CA GLY A 422 22.33 20.87 13.57
C GLY A 422 22.51 21.82 14.76
N LYS A 423 23.56 22.65 14.73
CA LYS A 423 23.85 23.65 15.76
C LYS A 423 22.75 24.72 15.84
N ARG A 424 22.30 25.26 14.69
CA ARG A 424 21.28 26.32 14.64
C ARG A 424 19.85 25.84 14.95
N LEU A 425 19.50 24.62 14.57
CA LEU A 425 18.17 24.03 14.86
C LEU A 425 18.04 23.67 16.36
N GLY A 426 19.13 23.23 16.99
CA GLY A 426 19.16 22.87 18.42
C GLY A 426 18.35 21.62 18.75
N HIS A 427 17.98 20.83 17.75
CA HIS A 427 17.36 19.50 17.86
C HIS A 427 17.90 18.59 16.75
N ARG A 428 17.49 17.32 16.76
CA ARG A 428 17.83 16.38 15.69
C ARG A 428 17.24 16.87 14.36
N PRO A 429 18.04 16.99 13.29
CA PRO A 429 17.55 17.47 12.00
C PRO A 429 16.55 16.49 11.39
N VAL A 430 15.43 17.00 10.89
CA VAL A 430 14.44 16.24 10.11
C VAL A 430 14.25 16.86 8.73
N VAL A 431 13.84 16.03 7.76
CA VAL A 431 13.55 16.51 6.40
C VAL A 431 12.47 17.60 6.45
N GLY A 432 12.78 18.76 5.88
CA GLY A 432 11.92 19.94 5.86
C GLY A 432 12.32 21.05 6.84
N ASP A 433 13.21 20.78 7.80
CA ASP A 433 13.73 21.80 8.74
C ASP A 433 14.40 22.95 8.00
N ARG A 434 14.25 24.19 8.51
CA ARG A 434 14.78 25.39 7.85
C ARG A 434 15.58 26.27 8.78
N VAL A 435 16.71 26.77 8.30
CA VAL A 435 17.55 27.75 8.98
C VAL A 435 17.74 28.97 8.08
N GLY A 436 17.41 30.15 8.61
CA GLY A 436 17.68 31.42 7.96
C GLY A 436 19.10 31.91 8.26
N LEU A 437 19.79 32.36 7.21
CA LEU A 437 21.15 32.89 7.22
C LEU A 437 21.16 34.21 6.44
N GLY A 438 20.61 35.27 7.04
CA GLY A 438 20.48 36.57 6.37
C GLY A 438 19.57 36.52 5.14
N SER A 439 20.14 36.75 3.95
CA SER A 439 19.46 36.67 2.65
C SER A 439 19.26 35.23 2.15
N LEU A 440 19.76 34.23 2.87
CA LEU A 440 19.67 32.82 2.53
C LEU A 440 18.73 32.04 3.47
N GLN A 441 18.07 31.03 2.93
CA GLN A 441 17.35 30.02 3.67
C GLN A 441 17.86 28.64 3.25
N LEU A 442 18.39 27.89 4.22
CA LEU A 442 18.77 26.50 4.05
C LEU A 442 17.62 25.61 4.53
N THR A 443 17.26 24.58 3.76
CA THR A 443 16.24 23.59 4.10
C THR A 443 16.85 22.19 4.09
N VAL A 444 16.68 21.41 5.15
CA VAL A 444 17.11 20.00 5.19
C VAL A 444 16.30 19.20 4.17
N ARG A 445 16.98 18.60 3.19
CA ARG A 445 16.34 17.84 2.10
C ARG A 445 16.37 16.34 2.36
N ALA A 446 17.45 15.81 2.93
CA ALA A 446 17.54 14.41 3.31
C ALA A 446 18.38 14.24 4.58
N VAL A 447 18.03 13.24 5.40
CA VAL A 447 18.75 12.85 6.62
C VAL A 447 19.12 11.39 6.49
N ALA A 448 20.40 11.07 6.65
CA ALA A 448 20.89 9.70 6.67
C ALA A 448 21.26 9.33 8.10
N GLY A 449 20.50 8.42 8.71
CA GLY A 449 20.64 8.11 10.14
C GLY A 449 20.28 9.32 11.00
N ASN A 450 21.29 9.93 11.64
CA ASN A 450 21.13 11.07 12.55
C ASN A 450 21.87 12.33 12.08
N GLN A 451 22.31 12.36 10.81
CA GLN A 451 23.04 13.47 10.20
C GLN A 451 22.35 13.92 8.92
N VAL A 452 22.36 15.24 8.68
CA VAL A 452 21.88 15.81 7.41
C VAL A 452 22.79 15.30 6.30
N SER A 453 22.19 14.80 5.22
CA SER A 453 22.95 14.29 4.05
C SER A 453 22.74 15.13 2.79
N SER A 454 21.68 15.96 2.75
CA SER A 454 21.54 16.96 1.70
C SER A 454 20.75 18.17 2.20
N VAL A 455 21.14 19.34 1.70
CA VAL A 455 20.58 20.64 2.07
C VAL A 455 20.15 21.36 0.81
N GLY A 456 18.94 21.88 0.77
CA GLY A 456 18.53 22.80 -0.25
C GLY A 456 18.80 24.25 0.17
N LEU A 457 19.18 25.10 -0.78
CA LEU A 457 19.52 26.50 -0.60
C LEU A 457 18.56 27.37 -1.38
N LYS A 458 17.94 28.33 -0.70
CA LYS A 458 17.03 29.32 -1.28
C LYS A 458 17.54 30.73 -1.00
N MET A 459 17.69 31.54 -2.06
CA MET A 459 17.86 32.98 -1.90
C MET A 459 16.52 33.58 -1.49
N SER A 460 16.44 34.21 -0.33
CA SER A 460 15.32 35.08 0.02
C SER A 460 15.38 36.27 -0.93
N LYS A 461 14.42 36.39 -1.85
CA LYS A 461 14.24 37.63 -2.61
C LYS A 461 14.18 38.78 -1.58
N SER A 462 15.06 39.77 -1.73
CA SER A 462 14.82 41.10 -1.17
C SER A 462 13.39 41.50 -1.52
N LEU A 463 12.67 42.02 -0.50
CA LEU A 463 11.31 42.55 -0.60
C LEU A 463 11.08 43.40 -1.86
#